data_AF-A0A2S7TH78-F1
#
_entry.id   AF-A0A2S7TH78-F1
#
_cell.length_a   1.000
_cell.length_b   1.000
_cell.length_c   1.000
_cell.angle_alpha   90.00
_cell.angle_beta   90.00
_cell.angle_gamma   90.00
#
_symmetry.space_group_name_H-M   'P 1'
#
loop_
_entity.id
_entity.type
_entity.pdbx_description
1 polymer ?
#
loop_
_entity_poly.entity_id
_entity_poly.type
_entity_poly.pdbx_seq_one_letter_code
_entity_poly.pdbx_strand_id
1 'polypeptide(L)'
;MNQISTPKEKTATFNYQGNAGAYTLLYFKVIIFSIISFGLYYPWAKVAILKYHYKATSFGDTNFTFHGTGKEVFRGFLKIYFPTLVLYAFLIYASVNKNSWELSIALALLYAFFIFILPFAIHGAVRYRSSKSSWKGIRFSYLGNRTEFFGFS
;
A
#
# COMPACT_ATOMS: atom_id res chain seq x y z
N MET A 1 -36.65 44.12 -10.36
CA MET A 1 -35.27 43.71 -9.99
C MET A 1 -35.28 42.23 -9.68
N ASN A 2 -34.87 41.38 -10.63
CA ASN A 2 -34.81 39.93 -10.44
C ASN A 2 -33.58 39.59 -9.57
N GLN A 3 -33.84 39.01 -8.41
CA GLN A 3 -32.80 38.46 -7.53
C GLN A 3 -32.21 37.23 -8.24
N ILE A 4 -30.99 37.37 -8.78
CA ILE A 4 -30.22 36.25 -9.30
C ILE A 4 -29.81 35.42 -8.08
N SER A 5 -30.50 34.31 -7.82
CA SER A 5 -30.09 33.34 -6.82
C SER A 5 -28.76 32.74 -7.25
N THR A 6 -27.65 33.25 -6.72
CA THR A 6 -26.33 32.62 -6.85
C THR A 6 -26.45 31.15 -6.46
N PRO A 7 -26.08 30.20 -7.35
CA PRO A 7 -26.15 28.78 -7.02
C PRO A 7 -25.26 28.56 -5.81
N LYS A 8 -25.86 28.09 -4.71
CA LYS A 8 -25.16 27.75 -3.47
C LYS A 8 -24.05 26.74 -3.83
N GLU A 9 -22.80 27.20 -3.89
CA GLU A 9 -21.65 26.32 -4.12
C GLU A 9 -21.72 25.22 -3.06
N LYS A 10 -22.09 24.01 -3.49
CA LYS A 10 -21.96 22.82 -2.64
C LYS A 10 -20.46 22.59 -2.50
N THR A 11 -19.85 23.20 -1.49
CA THR A 11 -18.50 22.84 -1.05
C THR A 11 -18.55 21.38 -0.65
N ALA A 12 -18.03 20.51 -1.51
CA ALA A 12 -17.96 19.08 -1.24
C ALA A 12 -17.02 18.86 -0.06
N THR A 13 -17.59 18.50 1.09
CA THR A 13 -16.82 18.20 2.30
C THR A 13 -16.40 16.73 2.29
N PHE A 14 -15.26 16.47 2.92
CA PHE A 14 -14.76 15.12 3.15
C PHE A 14 -15.38 14.59 4.45
N ASN A 15 -16.15 13.51 4.36
CA ASN A 15 -16.78 12.88 5.50
C ASN A 15 -16.25 11.45 5.66
N TYR A 16 -15.92 11.06 6.90
CA TYR A 16 -15.50 9.70 7.22
C TYR A 16 -16.51 9.06 8.18
N GLN A 17 -17.21 8.04 7.70
CA GLN A 17 -18.21 7.28 8.45
C GLN A 17 -17.77 5.82 8.55
N GLY A 18 -16.87 5.54 9.48
CA GLY A 18 -16.40 4.19 9.79
C GLY A 18 -17.13 3.58 10.98
N ASN A 19 -17.64 2.35 10.84
CA ASN A 19 -18.14 1.56 11.97
C ASN A 19 -16.98 0.84 12.69
N ALA A 20 -16.63 1.31 13.88
CA ALA A 20 -15.54 0.76 14.67
C ALA A 20 -15.66 -0.76 14.93
N GLY A 21 -16.87 -1.28 15.20
CA GLY A 21 -17.09 -2.71 15.42
C GLY A 21 -16.82 -3.55 14.18
N ALA A 22 -17.28 -3.09 13.01
CA ALA A 22 -17.02 -3.76 11.73
C ALA A 22 -15.53 -3.75 11.38
N TYR A 23 -14.82 -2.66 11.69
CA TYR A 23 -13.38 -2.56 11.51
C TYR A 23 -12.62 -3.55 12.42
N THR A 24 -12.96 -3.59 13.71
CA THR A 24 -12.30 -4.46 14.68
C THR A 24 -12.47 -5.94 14.31
N LEU A 25 -13.68 -6.35 13.91
CA LEU A 25 -13.93 -7.72 13.46
C LEU A 25 -13.12 -8.08 12.21
N LEU A 26 -13.04 -7.17 11.25
CA LEU A 26 -12.21 -7.34 10.06
C LEU A 26 -10.73 -7.46 10.42
N TYR A 27 -10.25 -6.61 11.31
CA TYR A 27 -8.86 -6.57 11.75
C TYR A 27 -8.48 -7.86 12.49
N PHE A 28 -9.33 -8.33 13.39
CA PHE A 28 -9.12 -9.58 14.12
C PHE A 28 -9.04 -10.79 13.17
N LYS A 29 -9.96 -10.87 12.19
CA LYS A 29 -9.90 -11.89 11.14
C LYS A 29 -8.57 -11.84 10.39
N VAL A 30 -8.14 -10.65 9.99
CA VAL A 30 -6.87 -10.45 9.28
C VAL A 30 -5.66 -10.92 10.09
N ILE A 31 -5.61 -10.62 11.40
CA ILE A 31 -4.53 -11.07 12.29
C ILE A 31 -4.49 -12.60 12.35
N ILE A 32 -5.62 -13.25 12.58
CA ILE A 32 -5.71 -14.72 12.66
C ILE A 32 -5.16 -15.35 11.38
N PHE A 33 -5.65 -14.92 10.21
CA PHE A 33 -5.16 -15.44 8.93
C PHE A 33 -3.68 -15.14 8.68
N SER A 34 -3.17 -14.00 9.16
CA SER A 34 -1.76 -13.63 9.01
C SER A 34 -0.85 -14.51 9.86
N ILE A 35 -1.24 -14.82 11.11
CA ILE A 35 -0.48 -15.72 11.98
C ILE A 35 -0.47 -17.14 11.40
N ILE A 36 -1.64 -17.66 11.01
CA ILE A 36 -1.77 -19.01 10.45
C ILE A 36 -0.95 -19.19 9.17
N SER A 37 -0.84 -18.14 8.35
CA SER A 37 -0.09 -18.18 7.09
C SER A 37 1.38 -17.78 7.21
N PHE A 38 1.93 -17.64 8.42
CA PHE A 38 3.29 -17.11 8.65
C PHE A 38 3.55 -15.78 7.91
N GLY A 39 2.54 -14.92 7.85
CA GLY A 39 2.62 -13.61 7.22
C GLY A 39 2.36 -13.59 5.71
N LEU A 40 2.20 -14.74 5.04
CA LEU A 40 1.89 -14.79 3.60
C LEU A 40 0.55 -14.13 3.24
N TYR A 41 -0.39 -14.06 4.18
CA TYR A 41 -1.70 -13.42 3.98
C TYR A 41 -1.65 -11.88 3.98
N TYR A 42 -0.50 -11.28 4.29
CA TYR A 42 -0.34 -9.82 4.40
C TYR A 42 -0.87 -9.03 3.19
N PRO A 43 -0.68 -9.46 1.91
CA PRO A 43 -1.22 -8.73 0.76
C PRO A 43 -2.76 -8.67 0.72
N TRP A 44 -3.45 -9.75 1.12
CA TRP A 44 -4.91 -9.77 1.20
C TRP A 44 -5.43 -8.96 2.38
N ALA A 45 -4.76 -9.07 3.52
CA ALA A 45 -5.00 -8.24 4.70
C ALA A 45 -4.98 -6.74 4.36
N LYS A 46 -3.90 -6.29 3.71
CA LYS A 46 -3.73 -4.90 3.27
C LYS A 46 -4.87 -4.44 2.36
N VAL A 47 -5.26 -5.25 1.38
CA VAL A 47 -6.36 -4.92 0.47
C VAL A 47 -7.71 -4.86 1.19
N ALA A 48 -7.96 -5.77 2.14
CA ALA A 48 -9.20 -5.80 2.89
C ALA A 48 -9.38 -4.53 3.77
N ILE A 49 -8.33 -4.15 4.49
CA ILE A 49 -8.31 -2.93 5.31
C ILE A 49 -8.46 -1.68 4.42
N LEU A 50 -7.76 -1.63 3.28
CA LEU A 50 -7.84 -0.49 2.38
C LEU A 50 -9.25 -0.33 1.77
N LYS A 51 -9.89 -1.45 1.38
CA LYS A 51 -11.28 -1.43 0.91
C LYS A 51 -12.25 -0.92 1.97
N TYR A 52 -12.03 -1.26 3.24
CA TYR A 52 -12.85 -0.76 4.33
C TYR A 52 -12.73 0.77 4.47
N HIS A 53 -11.51 1.31 4.52
CA HIS A 53 -11.32 2.76 4.66
C HIS A 53 -11.86 3.55 3.45
N TYR A 54 -11.67 3.05 2.23
CA TYR A 54 -12.21 3.72 1.04
C TYR A 54 -13.74 3.75 1.06
N LYS A 55 -14.39 2.66 1.49
CA LYS A 55 -15.86 2.63 1.65
C LYS A 55 -16.37 3.55 2.76
N ALA A 56 -15.60 3.67 3.85
CA ALA A 56 -15.92 4.55 4.97
C ALA A 56 -15.65 6.03 4.66
N THR A 57 -14.97 6.32 3.54
CA THR A 57 -14.65 7.69 3.11
C THR A 57 -15.63 8.14 2.03
N SER A 58 -16.29 9.27 2.25
CA SER A 58 -17.19 9.90 1.28
C SER A 58 -16.73 11.32 0.95
N PHE A 59 -16.94 11.70 -0.31
CA PHE A 59 -16.72 13.07 -0.78
C PHE A 59 -18.03 13.60 -1.35
N GLY A 60 -18.63 14.55 -0.65
CA GLY A 60 -20.03 14.93 -0.87
C GLY A 60 -20.99 13.76 -0.64
N ASP A 61 -21.83 13.47 -1.64
CA ASP A 61 -22.90 12.45 -1.55
C ASP A 61 -22.46 11.05 -2.02
N THR A 62 -21.17 10.83 -2.33
CA THR A 62 -20.71 9.56 -2.93
C THR A 62 -19.43 9.03 -2.30
N ASN A 63 -19.43 7.72 -1.99
CA ASN A 63 -18.30 7.02 -1.39
C ASN A 63 -17.21 6.71 -2.42
N PHE A 64 -15.97 6.60 -1.96
CA PHE A 64 -14.89 6.09 -2.82
C PHE A 64 -14.96 4.57 -2.96
N THR A 65 -14.57 4.07 -4.13
CA THR A 65 -14.52 2.64 -4.43
C THR A 65 -13.10 2.20 -4.76
N PHE A 66 -12.67 1.08 -4.17
CA PHE A 66 -11.35 0.50 -4.42
C PHE A 66 -11.48 -0.90 -5.04
N HIS A 67 -10.96 -1.05 -6.26
CA HIS A 67 -11.06 -2.27 -7.07
C HIS A 67 -9.82 -3.17 -7.00
N GLY A 68 -8.84 -2.86 -6.13
CA GLY A 68 -7.62 -3.65 -6.03
C GLY A 68 -7.88 -5.08 -5.53
N THR A 69 -7.05 -6.01 -5.99
CA THR A 69 -7.11 -7.43 -5.57
C THR A 69 -5.86 -7.83 -4.78
N GLY A 70 -6.02 -8.77 -3.83
CA GLY A 70 -4.89 -9.28 -3.03
C GLY A 70 -3.83 -9.96 -3.90
N LYS A 71 -4.25 -10.66 -4.97
CA LYS A 71 -3.36 -11.38 -5.90
C LYS A 71 -2.40 -10.44 -6.67
N GLU A 72 -2.85 -9.24 -7.04
CA GLU A 72 -2.00 -8.23 -7.68
C GLU A 72 -0.92 -7.73 -6.72
N VAL A 73 -1.29 -7.43 -5.47
CA VAL A 73 -0.34 -7.02 -4.43
C VAL A 73 0.62 -8.16 -4.08
N PHE A 74 0.12 -9.40 -4.06
CA PHE A 74 0.90 -10.59 -3.75
C PHE A 74 2.07 -10.80 -4.73
N ARG A 75 1.87 -10.52 -6.03
CA ARG A 75 2.96 -10.61 -7.02
C ARG A 75 4.10 -9.61 -6.73
N GLY A 76 3.77 -8.38 -6.35
CA GLY A 76 4.78 -7.38 -5.96
C GLY A 76 5.45 -7.75 -4.64
N PHE A 77 4.67 -8.25 -3.68
CA PHE A 77 5.17 -8.75 -2.41
C PHE A 77 6.18 -9.88 -2.61
N LEU A 78 5.88 -10.88 -3.45
CA LEU A 78 6.77 -12.03 -3.66
C LEU A 78 8.13 -11.64 -4.27
N LYS A 79 8.15 -10.62 -5.14
CA LYS A 79 9.39 -10.09 -5.74
C LYS A 79 10.34 -9.46 -4.70
N ILE A 80 9.79 -8.92 -3.62
CA ILE A 80 10.58 -8.33 -2.52
C ILE A 80 10.88 -9.41 -1.47
N TYR A 81 9.88 -10.23 -1.15
CA TYR A 81 9.95 -11.25 -0.12
C TYR A 81 11.04 -12.28 -0.39
N PHE A 82 11.19 -12.75 -1.64
CA PHE A 82 12.16 -13.78 -1.98
C PHE A 82 13.62 -13.30 -1.82
N PRO A 83 14.06 -12.16 -2.37
CA PRO A 83 15.38 -11.60 -2.09
C PRO A 83 15.63 -11.34 -0.60
N THR A 84 14.63 -10.80 0.13
CA THR A 84 14.76 -10.58 1.57
C THR A 84 15.03 -11.89 2.32
N LEU A 85 14.32 -12.97 1.96
CA LEU A 85 14.50 -14.28 2.59
C LEU A 85 15.92 -14.83 2.33
N VAL A 86 16.43 -14.69 1.11
CA VAL A 86 17.80 -15.12 0.75
C VAL A 86 18.85 -14.32 1.53
N LEU A 87 18.70 -12.99 1.62
CA LEU A 87 19.61 -12.14 2.39
C LEU A 87 19.59 -12.49 3.88
N TYR A 88 18.41 -12.79 4.43
CA TYR A 88 18.28 -13.19 5.83
C TYR A 88 18.92 -14.56 6.10
N ALA A 89 18.76 -15.52 5.20
CA ALA A 89 19.44 -16.82 5.30
C ALA A 89 20.97 -16.66 5.24
N PHE A 90 21.47 -15.78 4.36
CA PHE A 90 22.89 -15.45 4.28
C PHE A 90 23.41 -14.81 5.58
N LEU A 91 22.62 -13.92 6.20
CA LEU A 91 22.94 -13.33 7.50
C LEU A 91 23.06 -14.39 8.60
N ILE A 92 22.11 -15.34 8.65
CA ILE A 92 22.15 -16.45 9.61
C ILE A 92 23.41 -17.30 9.38
N TYR A 93 23.70 -17.66 8.14
CA TYR A 93 24.92 -18.41 7.79
C TYR A 93 26.20 -17.69 8.26
N ALA A 94 26.32 -16.39 7.94
CA ALA A 94 27.46 -15.58 8.38
C ALA A 94 27.56 -15.47 9.91
N SER A 95 26.43 -15.46 10.63
CA SER A 95 26.40 -15.43 12.09
C SER A 95 26.91 -16.73 12.73
N VAL A 96 26.70 -17.88 12.09
CA VAL A 96 27.14 -19.19 12.60
C VAL A 96 28.64 -19.40 12.39
N ASN A 97 29.21 -18.91 11.28
CA ASN A 97 30.64 -19.02 10.97
C ASN A 97 31.54 -18.23 11.94
N LYS A 98 30.97 -17.32 12.75
CA LYS A 98 31.68 -16.42 13.68
C LYS A 98 32.78 -15.56 13.03
N ASN A 99 32.77 -15.45 11.70
CA ASN A 99 33.73 -14.67 10.97
C ASN A 99 33.27 -13.20 10.92
N SER A 100 34.01 -12.31 11.58
CA SER A 100 33.54 -10.92 11.78
C SER A 100 33.35 -10.17 10.46
N TRP A 101 34.20 -10.41 9.45
CA TRP A 101 34.11 -9.71 8.16
C TRP A 101 32.88 -10.14 7.35
N GLU A 102 32.54 -11.44 7.34
CA GLU A 102 31.34 -11.97 6.66
C GLU A 102 30.06 -11.39 7.26
N LEU A 103 30.00 -11.30 8.59
CA LEU A 103 28.85 -10.73 9.29
C LEU A 103 28.68 -9.24 8.98
N SER A 104 29.77 -8.47 8.94
CA SER A 104 29.72 -7.05 8.54
C SER A 104 29.24 -6.86 7.11
N ILE A 105 29.71 -7.69 6.18
CA ILE A 105 29.28 -7.64 4.77
C ILE A 105 27.80 -8.01 4.64
N ALA A 106 27.35 -9.08 5.30
CA ALA A 106 25.96 -9.52 5.28
C ALA A 106 25.01 -8.42 5.81
N LEU A 107 25.38 -7.77 6.92
CA LEU A 107 24.62 -6.64 7.45
C LEU A 107 24.61 -5.44 6.50
N ALA A 108 25.77 -5.06 5.96
CA ALA A 108 25.87 -3.94 5.01
C ALA A 108 24.99 -4.17 3.78
N LEU A 109 25.01 -5.38 3.21
CA LEU A 109 24.16 -5.77 2.08
C LEU A 109 22.68 -5.71 2.43
N LEU A 110 22.28 -6.19 3.62
CA LEU A 110 20.89 -6.14 4.07
C LEU A 110 20.40 -4.68 4.19
N TYR A 111 21.16 -3.81 4.85
CA TYR A 111 20.80 -2.40 4.98
C TYR A 111 20.75 -1.68 3.63
N ALA A 112 21.74 -1.89 2.76
CA ALA A 112 21.76 -1.33 1.42
C ALA A 112 20.53 -1.77 0.60
N PHE A 113 20.16 -3.05 0.69
CA PHE A 113 18.96 -3.58 0.03
C PHE A 113 17.69 -2.88 0.51
N PHE A 114 17.52 -2.69 1.82
CA PHE A 114 16.34 -1.98 2.36
C PHE A 114 16.30 -0.50 1.94
N ILE A 115 17.43 0.20 1.97
CA ILE A 115 17.52 1.59 1.52
C ILE A 115 17.08 1.71 0.06
N PHE A 116 17.52 0.78 -0.78
CA PHE A 116 17.18 0.80 -2.20
C PHE A 116 15.72 0.39 -2.47
N ILE A 117 15.18 -0.60 -1.74
CA ILE A 117 13.83 -1.11 -2.02
C ILE A 117 12.73 -0.14 -1.56
N LEU A 118 12.97 0.66 -0.52
CA LEU A 118 11.97 1.59 0.01
C LEU A 118 11.41 2.57 -1.02
N PRO A 119 12.20 3.36 -1.78
CA PRO A 119 11.66 4.28 -2.77
C PRO A 119 10.88 3.56 -3.87
N PHE A 120 11.37 2.40 -4.33
CA PHE A 120 10.66 1.58 -5.31
C PHE A 120 9.34 1.02 -4.77
N ALA A 121 9.32 0.58 -3.52
CA ALA A 121 8.12 0.06 -2.87
C ALA A 121 7.06 1.15 -2.66
N ILE A 122 7.46 2.34 -2.22
CA ILE A 122 6.56 3.49 -2.06
C ILE A 122 5.96 3.89 -3.42
N HIS A 123 6.81 4.07 -4.43
CA HIS A 123 6.35 4.46 -5.77
C HIS A 123 5.41 3.41 -6.38
N GLY A 124 5.76 2.12 -6.26
CA GLY A 124 4.90 1.02 -6.70
C GLY A 124 3.56 0.97 -5.98
N ALA A 125 3.56 1.22 -4.66
CA ALA A 125 2.35 1.25 -3.85
C ALA A 125 1.43 2.43 -4.21
N VAL A 126 1.99 3.62 -4.44
CA VAL A 126 1.20 4.81 -4.83
C VAL A 126 0.57 4.61 -6.20
N ARG A 127 1.35 4.17 -7.19
CA ARG A 127 0.85 3.88 -8.55
C ARG A 127 -0.25 2.80 -8.54
N TYR A 128 -0.09 1.77 -7.72
CA TYR A 128 -1.10 0.73 -7.60
C TYR A 128 -2.39 1.24 -6.95
N ARG A 129 -2.29 2.09 -5.91
CA ARG A 129 -3.47 2.62 -5.20
C ARG A 129 -4.30 3.57 -6.05
N SER A 130 -3.64 4.49 -6.76
CA SER A 130 -4.33 5.48 -7.61
C SER A 130 -5.09 4.80 -8.74
N SER A 131 -4.42 3.92 -9.50
CA SER A 131 -5.03 3.19 -10.64
C SER A 131 -6.22 2.30 -10.28
N LYS A 132 -6.34 1.89 -9.01
CA LYS A 132 -7.42 1.02 -8.52
C LYS A 132 -8.49 1.77 -7.73
N SER A 133 -8.36 3.08 -7.57
CA SER A 133 -9.36 3.93 -6.93
C SER A 133 -10.28 4.59 -7.95
N SER A 134 -11.56 4.68 -7.61
CA SER A 134 -12.58 5.33 -8.45
C SER A 134 -13.56 6.11 -7.58
N TRP A 135 -14.13 7.17 -8.14
CA TRP A 135 -15.16 7.99 -7.52
C TRP A 135 -16.20 8.36 -8.57
N LYS A 136 -17.50 8.20 -8.25
CA LYS A 136 -18.62 8.44 -9.19
C LYS A 136 -18.46 7.74 -10.55
N GLY A 137 -17.84 6.56 -10.58
CA GLY A 137 -17.57 5.81 -11.81
C GLY A 137 -16.34 6.28 -12.61
N ILE A 138 -15.75 7.42 -12.27
CA ILE A 138 -14.50 7.91 -12.87
C ILE A 138 -13.33 7.23 -12.16
N ARG A 139 -12.49 6.52 -12.92
CA ARG A 139 -11.27 5.90 -12.40
C ARG A 139 -10.15 6.93 -12.34
N PHE A 140 -9.46 6.99 -11.20
CA PHE A 140 -8.26 7.81 -11.12
C PHE A 140 -7.12 7.10 -11.86
N SER A 141 -6.57 7.75 -12.88
CA SER A 141 -5.36 7.29 -13.55
C SER A 141 -4.14 7.97 -12.94
N TYR A 142 -3.05 7.22 -12.75
CA TYR A 142 -1.78 7.80 -12.35
C TYR A 142 -1.11 8.42 -13.58
N LEU A 143 -1.03 9.75 -13.62
CA LEU A 143 -0.39 10.50 -14.72
C LEU A 143 1.12 10.74 -14.52
N GLY A 144 1.69 10.29 -13.41
CA GLY A 144 3.11 10.54 -13.09
C GLY A 144 4.04 9.85 -14.09
N ASN A 145 4.76 10.66 -14.86
CA ASN A 145 5.81 10.20 -15.76
C ASN A 145 7.15 10.14 -15.01
N ARG A 146 7.93 9.07 -15.22
CA ARG A 146 9.22 8.87 -14.53
C ARG A 146 10.29 9.84 -15.01
N THR A 147 10.13 10.39 -16.21
CA THR A 147 11.10 11.30 -16.85
C THR A 147 11.05 12.71 -16.26
N GLU A 148 9.91 13.16 -15.74
CA GLU A 148 9.79 14.46 -15.06
C GLU A 148 10.67 14.55 -13.80
N PHE A 149 10.85 13.44 -13.09
CA PHE A 149 11.71 13.40 -11.90
C PHE A 149 13.20 13.58 -12.23
N PHE A 150 13.60 13.31 -13.48
CA PHE A 150 14.97 13.47 -13.96
C PHE A 150 15.13 14.71 -14.86
N GLY A 151 14.10 15.55 -15.00
CA GLY A 151 14.19 16.83 -15.72
C GLY A 151 14.42 16.73 -17.22
N PHE A 152 14.21 15.57 -17.83
CA PHE A 152 14.24 15.43 -19.28
C PHE A 152 12.84 15.73 -19.83
N SER A 153 12.60 17.02 -20.14
CA SER A 153 11.46 17.52 -20.91
C SER A 153 11.72 17.45 -22.41
#